data_AF-A0A357K482-F1
#
_entry.id   AF-A0A357K482-F1
#
_cell.length_a   1.000
_cell.length_b   1.000
_cell.length_c   1.000
_cell.angle_alpha   90.00
_cell.angle_beta   90.00
_cell.angle_gamma   90.00
#
_symmetry.space_group_name_H-M   'P 1'
#
loop_
_entity.id
_entity.type
_entity.pdbx_description
1 polymer ?
#
loop_
_entity_poly.entity_id
_entity_poly.type
_entity_poly.pdbx_seq_one_letter_code
_entity_poly.pdbx_strand_id
1 'polypeptide(L)' 'HGEDGAPVLASAPDLQTSTLSVEERVAIIAYGKGTMPPHRDMLDMATIRGIAVYIEKFRN' A
#
# COMPACT_ATOMS: atom_id res chain seq x y z
N HIS A 1 4.47 1.55 6.76
CA HIS A 1 3.37 1.83 7.71
C HIS A 1 3.51 0.94 8.93
N GLY A 2 2.82 1.28 10.03
CA GLY A 2 2.74 0.45 11.23
C GLY A 2 1.89 -0.80 11.01
N GLU A 3 1.86 -1.67 12.01
CA GLU A 3 1.08 -2.93 11.96
C GLU A 3 -0.43 -2.71 11.86
N ASP A 4 -0.89 -1.53 12.28
CA ASP A 4 -2.27 -1.04 12.28
C ASP A 4 -2.63 -0.21 11.02
N GLY A 5 -1.69 -0.07 10.08
CA GLY A 5 -1.87 0.76 8.88
C GLY A 5 -1.60 2.26 9.09
N ALA A 6 -1.30 2.70 10.32
CA ALA A 6 -0.97 4.08 10.60
C ALA A 6 0.39 4.49 9.99
N PRO A 7 0.57 5.77 9.66
CA PRO A 7 1.85 6.25 9.13
C PRO A 7 2.92 6.25 10.23
N VAL A 8 4.10 5.71 9.91
CA VAL A 8 5.30 5.76 10.78
C VAL A 8 6.29 6.85 10.34
N LEU A 9 6.05 7.43 9.16
CA LEU A 9 6.80 8.56 8.61
C LEU A 9 5.84 9.74 8.48
N ALA A 10 6.28 10.94 8.83
CA ALA A 10 5.42 12.14 8.84
C ALA A 10 4.80 12.48 7.47
N SER A 11 5.45 12.10 6.37
CA SER A 11 4.97 12.34 5.00
C SER A 11 4.16 11.19 4.41
N ALA A 12 4.03 10.06 5.11
CA ALA A 12 3.27 8.91 4.62
C ALA A 12 1.76 9.16 4.80
N PRO A 13 0.94 8.88 3.78
CA PRO A 13 -0.51 8.86 3.94
C PRO A 13 -0.95 7.77 4.93
N ASP A 14 -2.04 8.01 5.64
CA ASP A 14 -2.66 7.04 6.54
C ASP A 14 -3.50 6.01 5.75
N LEU A 15 -3.24 4.72 5.95
CA LEU A 15 -3.98 3.66 5.27
C LEU A 15 -5.39 3.47 5.84
N GLN A 16 -5.61 3.85 7.10
CA GLN A 16 -6.89 3.71 7.80
C GLN A 16 -7.97 4.63 7.20
N THR A 17 -7.56 5.75 6.61
CA THR A 17 -8.45 6.75 5.98
C THR A 17 -8.35 6.75 4.46
N SER A 18 -7.60 5.81 3.88
CA SER A 18 -7.39 5.75 2.43
C SER A 18 -8.71 5.57 1.68
N THR A 19 -8.90 6.29 0.58
CA THR A 19 -10.02 6.12 -0.36
C THR A 19 -9.65 5.33 -1.62
N LEU A 20 -8.39 4.89 -1.74
CA LEU A 20 -7.87 4.24 -2.93
C LEU A 20 -8.57 2.90 -3.20
N SER A 21 -8.78 2.61 -4.47
CA SER A 21 -9.19 1.30 -4.96
C SER A 21 -8.06 0.27 -4.85
N VAL A 22 -8.42 -1.01 -4.93
CA VAL A 22 -7.44 -2.11 -4.97
C VAL A 22 -6.43 -1.91 -6.10
N GLU A 23 -6.87 -1.49 -7.28
CA GLU A 23 -5.98 -1.33 -8.45
C GLU A 23 -5.02 -0.14 -8.31
N GLU A 24 -5.47 0.96 -7.70
CA GLU A 24 -4.57 2.08 -7.37
C GLU A 24 -3.50 1.65 -6.36
N ARG A 25 -3.88 0.84 -5.36
CA ARG A 25 -2.91 0.30 -4.39
C ARG A 25 -1.95 -0.69 -5.05
N VAL A 26 -2.42 -1.56 -5.95
CA VAL A 26 -1.57 -2.44 -6.74
C VAL A 26 -0.54 -1.62 -7.53
N ALA A 27 -0.98 -0.58 -8.22
CA ALA A 27 -0.09 0.28 -9.01
C ALA A 27 0.97 0.96 -8.13
N ILE A 28 0.58 1.49 -6.97
CA ILE A 28 1.51 2.14 -6.03
C ILE A 28 2.51 1.14 -5.45
N ILE A 29 2.08 -0.06 -5.06
CA ILE A 29 3.00 -1.08 -4.53
C ILE A 29 3.96 -1.56 -5.63
N ALA A 30 3.46 -1.79 -6.84
CA ALA A 30 4.28 -2.26 -7.95
C ALA A 30 5.31 -1.21 -8.41
N TYR A 31 4.88 0.04 -8.57
CA TYR A 31 5.65 1.07 -9.27
C TYR A 31 6.19 2.18 -8.36
N GLY A 32 5.81 2.19 -7.09
CA GLY A 32 6.15 3.24 -6.14
C GLY A 32 5.30 4.50 -6.32
N LYS A 33 5.39 5.41 -5.35
CA LYS A 33 4.77 6.75 -5.39
C LYS A 33 5.48 7.67 -4.41
N GLY A 34 5.96 8.82 -4.90
CA GLY A 34 6.71 9.76 -4.08
C GLY A 34 7.99 9.11 -3.55
N THR A 35 8.14 9.03 -2.22
CA THR A 35 9.29 8.41 -1.55
C THR A 35 9.17 6.89 -1.36
N MET A 36 8.01 6.30 -1.69
CA MET A 36 7.81 4.85 -1.62
C MET A 36 8.43 4.19 -2.87
N PRO A 37 9.44 3.31 -2.72
CA PRO A 37 10.06 2.62 -3.84
C PRO A 37 9.13 1.58 -4.48
N PRO A 38 9.35 1.20 -5.76
CA PRO A 38 8.65 0.10 -6.39
C PRO A 38 9.03 -1.25 -5.76
N HIS A 39 8.09 -2.19 -5.71
CA HIS A 39 8.33 -3.56 -5.21
C HIS A 39 8.16 -4.66 -6.26
N ARG A 40 7.82 -4.34 -7.51
CA ARG A 40 7.61 -5.34 -8.59
C ARG A 40 8.84 -6.19 -8.93
N ASP A 41 10.04 -5.71 -8.59
CA ASP A 41 11.28 -6.45 -8.85
C ASP A 41 11.60 -7.46 -7.71
N MET A 42 10.88 -7.38 -6.59
CA MET A 42 11.03 -8.25 -5.41
C MET A 42 9.81 -9.16 -5.20
N LEU A 43 8.61 -8.71 -5.58
CA LEU A 43 7.35 -9.43 -5.37
C LEU A 43 6.65 -9.68 -6.69
N ASP A 44 6.05 -10.85 -6.84
CA ASP A 44 5.18 -11.13 -7.98
C ASP A 44 3.84 -10.36 -7.90
N MET A 45 3.16 -10.25 -9.04
CA MET A 45 1.91 -9.49 -9.13
C MET A 45 0.78 -10.09 -8.29
N ALA A 46 0.79 -11.41 -8.05
CA ALA A 46 -0.19 -12.07 -7.20
C ALA A 46 -0.03 -11.67 -5.73
N THR A 47 1.22 -11.63 -5.24
CA THR A 47 1.57 -11.19 -3.89
C THR A 47 1.27 -9.71 -3.70
N ILE A 48 1.62 -8.86 -4.68
CA ILE A 48 1.29 -7.43 -4.66
C ILE A 48 -0.22 -7.22 -4.55
N ARG A 49 -1.01 -7.96 -5.35
CA ARG A 49 -2.47 -7.90 -5.27
C ARG A 49 -3.00 -8.39 -3.91
N GLY A 50 -2.43 -9.45 -3.37
CA GLY A 50 -2.73 -9.94 -2.02
C GLY A 50 -2.50 -8.88 -0.94
N ILE A 51 -1.38 -8.16 -0.99
CA ILE A 51 -1.08 -7.05 -0.09
C ILE A 51 -2.08 -5.90 -0.30
N ALA A 52 -2.38 -5.54 -1.56
CA ALA A 52 -3.34 -4.48 -1.87
C ALA A 52 -4.75 -4.79 -1.33
N VAL A 53 -5.16 -6.07 -1.30
CA VAL A 53 -6.42 -6.51 -0.67
C VAL A 53 -6.29 -6.51 0.84
N TYR A 54 -5.20 -7.03 1.40
CA TYR A 54 -4.96 -7.06 2.84
C TYR A 54 -5.07 -5.68 3.49
N ILE A 55 -4.61 -4.61 2.80
CA ILE A 55 -4.70 -3.23 3.29
C ILE A 55 -6.15 -2.77 3.55
N GLU A 56 -7.17 -3.37 2.92
CA GLU A 56 -8.58 -3.05 3.20
C GLU A 56 -8.94 -3.25 4.68
N LYS A 57 -8.29 -4.20 5.37
CA LYS A 57 -8.60 -4.50 6.77
C LYS A 57 -8.37 -3.31 7.72
N PHE A 58 -7.61 -2.30 7.30
CA PHE A 58 -7.28 -1.13 8.10
C PHE A 58 -8.34 -0.03 8.01
N ARG A 59 -9.23 -0.11 7.02
CA ARG A 59 -10.31 0.86 6.85
C ARG A 59 -11.41 0.52 7.85
N ASN A 60 -11.81 1.51 8.64
CA ASN A 60 -12.97 1.41 9.53
C ASN A 60 -14.28 1.40 8.74
#